data_AF-A0A847VHK4-F1
#
_entry.id   AF-A0A847VHK4-F1
#
_cell.length_a   1.000
_cell.length_b   1.000
_cell.length_c   1.000
_cell.angle_alpha   90.00
_cell.angle_beta   90.00
_cell.angle_gamma   90.00
#
_symmetry.space_group_name_H-M   'P 1'
#
loop_
_entity.id
_entity.type
_entity.pdbx_description
1 polymer ?
#
loop_
_entity_poly.entity_id
_entity_poly.type
_entity_poly.pdbx_seq_one_letter_code
_entity_poly.pdbx_strand_id
1 'polypeptide(L)'
;RAHWARAGTWLETERAEYRLARTWLQAGDTVQARRHAQACLDLVRAHDGPPLEVFFGWEALGLAEAAAGSGGGHAEALVQARAAFARLDDADRGRCRASLDALAGLVAPAASPGAPPSTG
;
A
#
# COMPACT_ATOMS: atom_id res chain seq x y z
N ARG A 1 -17.55 -12.32 2.90
CA ARG A 1 -17.00 -12.07 1.53
C ARG A 1 -18.06 -12.20 0.43
N ALA A 2 -18.99 -13.17 0.48
CA ALA A 2 -19.96 -13.44 -0.60
C ALA A 2 -21.12 -12.44 -0.76
N HIS A 3 -21.46 -11.63 0.25
CA HIS A 3 -22.64 -10.74 0.16
C HIS A 3 -22.36 -9.35 -0.43
N TRP A 4 -21.11 -8.88 -0.43
CA TRP A 4 -20.73 -7.59 -1.02
C TRP A 4 -20.34 -7.69 -2.50
N ALA A 5 -19.94 -8.88 -2.96
CA ALA A 5 -19.60 -9.14 -4.36
C ALA A 5 -20.81 -9.15 -5.32
N ARG A 6 -22.03 -8.93 -4.80
CA ARG A 6 -23.28 -8.99 -5.59
C ARG A 6 -23.90 -7.61 -5.88
N ALA A 7 -23.32 -6.53 -5.33
CA ALA A 7 -23.76 -5.15 -5.57
C ALA A 7 -22.62 -4.13 -5.67
N GLY A 8 -21.38 -4.49 -5.31
CA GLY A 8 -20.19 -3.64 -5.48
C GLY A 8 -19.41 -3.98 -6.75
N THR A 9 -18.74 -2.99 -7.30
CA THR A 9 -17.76 -3.17 -8.39
C THR A 9 -16.40 -3.61 -7.83
N TRP A 10 -15.41 -3.76 -8.71
CA TRP A 10 -14.03 -3.99 -8.31
C TRP A 10 -13.48 -2.88 -7.40
N LEU A 11 -14.02 -1.66 -7.51
CA LEU A 11 -13.59 -0.48 -6.75
C LEU A 11 -13.84 -0.66 -5.24
N GLU A 12 -14.98 -1.22 -4.87
CA GLU A 12 -15.30 -1.46 -3.45
C GLU A 12 -14.40 -2.56 -2.87
N THR A 13 -13.99 -3.51 -3.71
CA THR A 13 -13.07 -4.57 -3.30
C THR A 13 -11.66 -4.02 -3.12
N GLU A 14 -11.12 -3.25 -4.07
CA GLU A 14 -9.79 -2.64 -3.89
C GLU A 14 -9.74 -1.73 -2.66
N ARG A 15 -10.78 -0.91 -2.44
CA ARG A 15 -10.82 -0.01 -1.26
C ARG A 15 -10.87 -0.77 0.05
N ALA A 16 -11.51 -1.93 0.06
CA ALA A 16 -11.51 -2.81 1.23
C ALA A 16 -10.11 -3.37 1.49
N GLU A 17 -9.41 -3.83 0.44
CA GLU A 17 -8.03 -4.32 0.54
C GLU A 17 -7.06 -3.21 1.00
N TYR A 18 -7.19 -1.99 0.46
CA TYR A 18 -6.43 -0.82 0.93
C TYR A 18 -6.63 -0.54 2.43
N ARG A 19 -7.89 -0.52 2.89
CA ARG A 19 -8.21 -0.30 4.31
C ARG A 19 -7.66 -1.41 5.20
N LEU A 20 -7.76 -2.67 4.77
CA LEU A 20 -7.19 -3.79 5.50
C LEU A 20 -5.67 -3.66 5.61
N ALA A 21 -4.97 -3.28 4.53
CA ALA A 21 -3.54 -3.04 4.57
C ALA A 21 -3.18 -1.99 5.65
N ARG A 22 -3.91 -0.86 5.67
CA ARG A 22 -3.72 0.21 6.67
C ARG A 22 -4.00 -0.27 8.10
N THR A 23 -5.05 -1.07 8.32
CA THR A 23 -5.39 -1.62 9.63
C THR A 23 -4.31 -2.58 10.12
N TRP A 24 -3.81 -3.47 9.26
CA TRP A 24 -2.74 -4.40 9.64
C TRP A 24 -1.41 -3.71 9.91
N LEU A 25 -1.09 -2.63 9.18
CA LEU A 25 0.06 -1.77 9.50
C LEU A 25 -0.04 -1.19 10.91
N GLN A 26 -1.21 -0.68 11.27
CA GLN A 26 -1.45 -0.16 12.62
C GLN A 26 -1.35 -1.25 13.69
N ALA A 27 -1.71 -2.49 13.35
CA ALA A 27 -1.56 -3.66 14.23
C ALA A 27 -0.12 -4.21 14.29
N GLY A 28 0.80 -3.71 13.45
CA GLY A 28 2.19 -4.19 13.36
C GLY A 28 2.38 -5.50 12.60
N ASP A 29 1.32 -6.08 11.99
CA ASP A 29 1.43 -7.27 11.17
C ASP A 29 1.79 -6.88 9.73
N THR A 30 3.09 -6.80 9.47
CA THR A 30 3.64 -6.37 8.19
C THR A 30 3.39 -7.38 7.07
N VAL A 31 3.24 -8.67 7.40
CA VAL A 31 2.95 -9.73 6.43
C VAL A 31 1.53 -9.59 5.90
N GLN A 32 0.54 -9.42 6.78
CA GLN A 32 -0.84 -9.18 6.34
C GLN A 32 -0.98 -7.84 5.64
N ALA A 33 -0.32 -6.79 6.14
CA ALA A 33 -0.31 -5.49 5.49
C ALA A 33 0.15 -5.57 4.03
N ARG A 34 1.31 -6.22 3.79
CA ARG A 34 1.86 -6.41 2.45
C ARG A 34 0.92 -7.21 1.56
N ARG A 35 0.34 -8.30 2.08
CA ARG A 35 -0.60 -9.13 1.34
C ARG A 35 -1.81 -8.34 0.82
N HIS A 36 -2.43 -7.55 1.69
CA HIS A 36 -3.59 -6.75 1.35
C HIS A 36 -3.23 -5.57 0.42
N ALA A 37 -2.06 -4.95 0.62
CA ALA A 37 -1.58 -3.90 -0.28
C ALA A 37 -1.32 -4.44 -1.70
N GLN A 38 -0.72 -5.63 -1.83
CA GLN A 38 -0.51 -6.28 -3.12
C GLN A 38 -1.85 -6.64 -3.78
N ALA A 39 -2.79 -7.21 -3.03
CA ALA A 39 -4.12 -7.56 -3.54
C ALA A 39 -4.89 -6.32 -4.04
N CYS A 40 -4.76 -5.19 -3.36
CA CYS A 40 -5.29 -3.90 -3.81
C CYS A 40 -4.69 -3.50 -5.17
N LEU A 41 -3.34 -3.48 -5.27
CA LEU A 41 -2.66 -3.06 -6.48
C LEU A 41 -2.94 -4.00 -7.67
N ASP A 42 -3.05 -5.30 -7.42
CA ASP A 42 -3.39 -6.30 -8.44
C ASP A 42 -4.81 -6.06 -8.99
N LEU A 43 -5.78 -5.75 -8.12
CA LEU A 43 -7.14 -5.39 -8.56
C LEU A 43 -7.15 -4.11 -9.38
N VAL A 44 -6.47 -3.05 -8.92
CA VAL A 44 -6.38 -1.79 -9.66
C VAL A 44 -5.77 -2.01 -11.05
N ARG A 45 -4.71 -2.81 -11.16
CA ARG A 45 -4.07 -3.13 -12.44
C ARG A 45 -4.94 -3.99 -13.35
N ALA A 46 -5.62 -4.99 -12.81
CA ALA A 46 -6.50 -5.87 -13.58
C ALA A 46 -7.68 -5.13 -14.23
N HIS A 47 -8.02 -3.94 -13.73
CA HIS A 47 -9.13 -3.12 -14.19
C HIS A 47 -8.69 -1.80 -14.85
N ASP A 48 -7.40 -1.63 -15.15
CA ASP A 48 -6.84 -0.37 -15.69
C ASP A 48 -7.28 0.85 -14.87
N GLY A 49 -7.23 0.72 -13.54
CA GLY A 49 -7.76 1.70 -12.60
C GLY A 49 -7.16 3.09 -12.78
N PRO A 50 -7.91 4.14 -12.43
CA PRO A 50 -7.47 5.51 -12.68
C PRO A 50 -6.24 5.85 -11.84
N PRO A 51 -5.48 6.91 -12.20
CA PRO A 51 -4.23 7.25 -11.53
C PRO A 51 -4.32 7.39 -10.02
N LEU A 52 -5.48 7.82 -9.49
CA LEU A 52 -5.73 7.94 -8.05
C LEU A 52 -5.65 6.58 -7.34
N GLU A 53 -6.29 5.55 -7.89
CA GLU A 53 -6.32 4.25 -7.21
C GLU A 53 -4.97 3.52 -7.41
N VAL A 54 -4.29 3.78 -8.53
CA VAL A 54 -2.90 3.33 -8.73
C VAL A 54 -1.98 3.96 -7.70
N PHE A 55 -2.14 5.26 -7.41
CA PHE A 55 -1.34 5.96 -6.41
C PHE A 55 -1.54 5.34 -5.02
N PHE A 56 -2.79 5.15 -4.57
CA PHE A 56 -3.06 4.60 -3.25
C PHE A 56 -2.67 3.12 -3.11
N GLY A 57 -2.77 2.33 -4.18
CA GLY A 57 -2.25 0.96 -4.19
C GLY A 57 -0.74 0.91 -3.95
N TRP A 58 0.02 1.79 -4.62
CA TRP A 58 1.47 1.90 -4.40
C TRP A 58 1.84 2.52 -3.05
N GLU A 59 1.07 3.49 -2.56
CA GLU A 59 1.26 4.03 -1.21
C GLU A 59 1.13 2.92 -0.17
N ALA A 60 0.04 2.14 -0.20
CA ALA A 60 -0.17 1.05 0.74
C ALA A 60 0.96 0.02 0.70
N LEU A 61 1.43 -0.34 -0.49
CA LEU A 61 2.53 -1.30 -0.63
C LEU A 61 3.84 -0.72 -0.10
N GLY A 62 4.17 0.53 -0.44
CA GLY A 62 5.39 1.19 0.03
C GLY A 62 5.44 1.36 1.54
N LEU A 63 4.30 1.61 2.19
CA LEU A 63 4.19 1.64 3.65
C LEU A 63 4.42 0.25 4.27
N ALA A 64 3.88 -0.80 3.65
CA ALA A 64 4.09 -2.17 4.12
C ALA A 64 5.52 -2.67 3.92
N GLU A 65 6.15 -2.35 2.78
CA GLU A 65 7.55 -2.66 2.55
C GLU A 65 8.46 -1.93 3.54
N ALA A 66 8.21 -0.64 3.79
CA ALA A 66 8.96 0.11 4.79
C ALA A 66 8.82 -0.51 6.18
N ALA A 67 7.60 -0.80 6.63
CA ALA A 67 7.36 -1.43 7.92
C ALA A 67 8.01 -2.82 8.03
N ALA A 68 8.07 -3.58 6.93
CA ALA A 68 8.75 -4.87 6.85
C ALA A 68 10.28 -4.78 6.76
N GLY A 69 10.88 -3.58 6.73
CA GLY A 69 12.32 -3.38 6.55
C GLY A 69 12.83 -3.63 5.13
N SER A 70 11.94 -3.74 4.15
CA SER A 70 12.26 -3.96 2.74
C SER A 70 12.52 -2.64 2.04
N GLY A 71 13.77 -2.15 2.15
CA GLY A 71 14.18 -0.89 1.51
C GLY A 71 14.04 -0.90 -0.02
N GLY A 72 14.32 -2.03 -0.67
CA GLY A 72 14.17 -2.20 -2.11
C GLY A 72 12.70 -2.12 -2.56
N GLY A 73 11.81 -2.84 -1.89
CA GLY A 73 10.38 -2.79 -2.18
C GLY A 73 9.76 -1.41 -1.90
N HIS A 74 10.20 -0.75 -0.82
CA HIS A 74 9.78 0.61 -0.51
C HIS A 74 10.21 1.59 -1.60
N ALA A 75 11.46 1.52 -2.06
CA ALA A 75 11.98 2.39 -3.10
C ALA A 75 11.24 2.19 -4.43
N GLU A 76 10.95 0.94 -4.82
CA GLU A 76 10.15 0.64 -6.00
C GLU A 76 8.73 1.24 -5.89
N ALA A 77 8.05 0.99 -4.78
CA ALA A 77 6.72 1.53 -4.54
C ALA A 77 6.70 3.06 -4.58
N LEU A 78 7.73 3.72 -4.02
CA LEU A 78 7.84 5.18 -4.07
C LEU A 78 8.03 5.70 -5.51
N VAL A 79 8.86 5.07 -6.33
CA VAL A 79 9.03 5.43 -7.75
C VAL A 79 7.69 5.35 -8.48
N GLN A 80 6.95 4.28 -8.24
CA GLN A 80 5.68 4.03 -8.91
C GLN A 80 4.55 4.94 -8.40
N ALA A 81 4.52 5.24 -7.10
CA ALA A 81 3.63 6.23 -6.52
C ALA A 81 3.90 7.63 -7.12
N ARG A 82 5.17 8.03 -7.31
CA ARG A 82 5.52 9.29 -7.98
C ARG A 82 5.04 9.32 -9.44
N ALA A 83 5.19 8.22 -10.17
CA ALA A 83 4.72 8.12 -11.55
C ALA A 83 3.19 8.20 -11.64
N ALA A 84 2.45 7.56 -10.71
CA ALA A 84 1.01 7.69 -10.62
C ALA A 84 0.59 9.12 -10.26
N PHE A 85 1.26 9.72 -9.27
CA PHE A 85 1.02 11.09 -8.82
C PHE A 85 1.19 12.12 -9.94
N ALA A 86 2.18 11.94 -10.82
CA ALA A 86 2.40 12.83 -11.96
C ALA A 86 1.26 12.82 -12.99
N ARG A 87 0.41 11.78 -12.98
CA ARG A 87 -0.75 11.63 -13.87
C ARG A 87 -2.06 12.11 -13.25
N LEU A 88 -2.06 12.53 -11.98
CA LEU A 88 -3.22 13.06 -11.30
C LEU A 88 -3.56 14.48 -11.78
N ASP A 89 -4.84 14.84 -11.71
CA ASP A 89 -5.27 16.22 -11.89
C ASP A 89 -4.81 17.11 -10.71
N ASP A 90 -4.98 18.44 -10.81
CA ASP A 90 -4.53 19.37 -9.77
C ASP A 90 -5.23 19.16 -8.41
N ALA A 91 -6.53 18.80 -8.44
CA ALA A 91 -7.31 18.60 -7.21
C ALA A 91 -6.80 17.36 -6.46
N ASP A 92 -6.60 16.25 -7.16
CA ASP A 92 -6.06 15.01 -6.62
C ASP A 92 -4.61 15.16 -6.18
N ARG A 93 -3.78 15.88 -6.94
CA ARG A 93 -2.40 16.19 -6.51
C ARG A 93 -2.37 16.98 -5.21
N GLY A 94 -3.29 17.93 -5.03
CA GLY A 94 -3.42 18.67 -3.77
C GLY A 94 -3.72 17.75 -2.59
N ARG A 95 -4.64 16.80 -2.77
CA ARG A 95 -5.04 15.82 -1.73
C ARG A 95 -3.95 14.79 -1.44
N CYS A 96 -3.23 14.31 -2.45
CA CYS A 96 -2.27 13.22 -2.33
C CYS A 96 -0.85 13.68 -1.93
N ARG A 97 -0.58 14.99 -1.93
CA ARG A 97 0.77 15.54 -1.66
C ARG A 97 1.33 15.07 -0.33
N ALA A 98 0.57 15.26 0.75
CA ALA A 98 0.98 14.89 2.10
C ALA A 98 1.28 13.39 2.24
N SER A 99 0.46 12.56 1.58
CA SER A 99 0.66 11.11 1.50
C SER A 99 1.98 10.74 0.81
N LEU A 100 2.27 11.36 -0.34
CA LEU A 100 3.51 11.10 -1.08
C LEU A 100 4.75 11.58 -0.30
N ASP A 101 4.66 12.75 0.35
CA ASP A 101 5.75 13.29 1.15
C ASP A 101 6.01 12.43 2.39
N ALA A 102 4.95 11.94 3.05
CA ALA A 102 5.06 11.00 4.16
C ALA A 102 5.72 9.68 3.71
N LEU A 103 5.28 9.12 2.58
CA LEU A 103 5.88 7.92 2.01
C LEU A 103 7.37 8.14 1.71
N ALA A 104 7.75 9.27 1.10
CA ALA A 104 9.14 9.59 0.80
C ALA A 104 10.00 9.84 2.04
N GLY A 105 9.41 10.30 3.14
CA GLY A 105 10.08 10.56 4.41
C GLY A 105 10.33 9.31 5.25
N LEU A 106 9.77 8.15 4.89
CA LEU A 106 10.02 6.90 5.61
C LEU A 106 11.41 6.38 5.28
N VAL A 107 12.28 6.46 6.29
CA VAL A 107 13.50 5.65 6.30
C VAL A 107 13.11 4.26 6.75
N ALA A 108 13.32 3.24 5.90
CA ALA A 108 13.08 1.86 6.29
C ALA A 108 13.85 1.57 7.59
N PRO A 109 13.20 1.18 8.69
CA PRO A 109 13.91 0.74 9.88
C PRO A 109 14.81 -0.43 9.46
N ALA A 110 16.08 -0.37 9.87
CA ALA A 110 16.99 -1.50 9.69
C ALA A 110 16.31 -2.74 10.30
N ALA A 111 16.16 -3.80 9.50
CA ALA A 111 15.55 -5.04 9.93
C ALA A 111 16.15 -5.45 11.28
N SER A 112 15.34 -5.48 12.33
CA SER A 112 15.79 -5.96 13.63
C SER A 112 16.20 -7.43 13.46
N PRO A 113 17.41 -7.84 13.88
CA PRO A 113 17.77 -9.25 13.84
C PRO A 113 16.76 -9.99 14.73
N GLY A 114 15.98 -10.85 14.10
CA GLY A 114 14.92 -11.62 14.75
C GLY A 114 15.45 -12.29 16.01
N ALA A 115 14.70 -12.15 17.10
CA ALA A 115 14.99 -12.80 18.38
C ALA A 115 15.22 -14.31 18.15
N PRO A 116 16.26 -14.91 18.75
CA PRO A 116 16.49 -16.35 18.62
C PRO A 116 15.31 -17.13 19.21
N PRO A 117 15.00 -18.32 18.69
CA PRO A 117 13.96 -19.16 19.25
C PRO A 117 14.30 -19.51 20.70
N SER A 118 13.34 -19.30 21.62
CA SER A 118 13.44 -19.78 22.98
C SER A 118 13.41 -21.32 22.94
N THR A 119 14.57 -21.94 23.12
CA THR A 119 14.67 -23.39 23.32
C THR A 119 14.07 -23.72 24.68
N GLY A 120 12.93 -24.39 24.67
CA GLY A 120 12.39 -25.14 25.80
C GLY A 120 12.73 -26.62 25.67
#